data_AF-A0A4S4M871-F1
#
_entry.id   AF-A0A4S4M871-F1
#
_cell.length_a   1.000
_cell.length_b   1.000
_cell.length_c   1.000
_cell.angle_alpha   90.00
_cell.angle_beta   90.00
_cell.angle_gamma   90.00
#
_symmetry.space_group_name_H-M   'P 1'
#
loop_
_entity.id
_entity.type
_entity.pdbx_description
1 polymer ?
#
loop_
_entity_poly.entity_id
_entity_poly.type
_entity_poly.pdbx_seq_one_letter_code
_entity_poly.pdbx_strand_id
1 'polypeptide(L)' 'MATDISDTLTNLALPKTSATLTIRIVKSFEYRTERSLVLHDINLETTTVGQLKQLARQSKPSLPIFFFLRTIGES' A
#
# COMPACT_ATOMS: atom_id res chain seq x y z
N MET A 1 26.97 -31.74 -15.29
CA MET A 1 25.50 -31.59 -15.19
C MET A 1 25.19 -30.84 -13.89
N ALA A 2 24.99 -29.53 -13.96
CA ALA A 2 24.38 -28.71 -12.89
C ALA A 2 23.89 -27.39 -13.53
N THR A 3 22.65 -27.47 -14.03
CA THR A 3 21.59 -26.46 -14.08
C THR A 3 21.95 -24.99 -14.37
N ASP A 4 21.62 -24.56 -15.59
CA ASP A 4 21.27 -23.19 -15.99
C ASP A 4 20.47 -22.46 -14.91
N ILE A 5 21.13 -21.58 -14.16
CA ILE A 5 20.45 -20.50 -13.44
C ILE A 5 20.22 -19.42 -14.49
N SER A 6 18.98 -19.29 -14.96
CA SER A 6 18.58 -18.23 -15.88
C SER A 6 18.95 -16.87 -15.29
N ASP A 7 19.96 -16.22 -15.85
CA ASP A 7 20.50 -14.88 -15.52
C ASP A 7 19.51 -13.74 -15.90
N THR A 8 18.22 -14.03 -15.85
CA THR A 8 17.16 -13.06 -16.06
C THR A 8 17.08 -12.15 -14.84
N LEU A 9 17.56 -10.92 -15.01
CA LEU A 9 17.46 -9.84 -14.02
C LEU A 9 16.05 -9.84 -13.39
N THR A 10 15.97 -9.78 -12.07
CA THR A 10 14.70 -9.81 -11.31
C THR A 10 13.70 -8.73 -11.75
N ASN A 11 14.20 -7.63 -12.33
CA ASN A 11 13.41 -6.56 -12.95
C ASN A 11 12.61 -7.02 -14.20
N LEU A 12 13.03 -8.09 -14.87
CA LEU A 12 12.35 -8.75 -15.99
C LEU A 12 11.56 -9.99 -15.54
N ALA A 13 11.95 -10.61 -14.42
CA ALA A 13 11.34 -11.84 -13.92
C ALA A 13 10.03 -11.60 -13.15
N LEU A 14 9.86 -10.42 -12.52
CA LEU A 14 8.59 -10.06 -11.90
C LEU A 14 7.61 -9.54 -12.96
N PRO A 15 6.44 -10.17 -13.10
CA PRO A 15 5.44 -9.70 -14.05
C PRO A 15 4.98 -8.29 -13.64
N LYS A 16 5.12 -7.31 -14.54
CA LYS A 16 4.68 -5.92 -14.32
C LYS A 16 3.19 -5.79 -13.96
N THR A 17 2.44 -6.85 -14.22
CA THR A 17 1.02 -6.99 -13.92
C THR A 17 0.74 -7.33 -12.45
N SER A 18 1.72 -7.80 -11.67
CA SER A 18 1.59 -8.06 -10.24
C SER A 18 2.80 -7.50 -9.48
N ALA A 19 2.68 -6.22 -9.10
CA ALA A 19 3.67 -5.54 -8.28
C ALA A 19 3.12 -5.26 -6.87
N THR A 20 3.99 -5.39 -5.86
CA THR A 20 3.67 -4.91 -4.51
C THR A 20 4.17 -3.48 -4.36
N LEU A 21 3.26 -2.54 -4.09
CA LEU A 21 3.57 -1.13 -3.87
C LEU A 21 3.43 -0.78 -2.39
N THR A 22 4.50 -0.23 -1.82
CA THR A 22 4.46 0.35 -0.47
C THR A 22 4.37 1.87 -0.58
N ILE A 23 3.25 2.43 -0.15
CA ILE A 23 2.95 3.86 -0.25
C ILE A 23 3.01 4.47 1.15
N ARG A 24 3.85 5.49 1.32
CA ARG A 24 3.89 6.30 2.55
C ARG A 24 2.99 7.52 2.40
N ILE A 25 1.93 7.57 3.20
CA ILE A 25 1.01 8.70 3.25
C ILE A 25 1.42 9.56 4.44
N VAL A 26 2.09 10.68 4.17
CA VAL A 26 2.51 11.63 5.20
C VAL A 26 1.40 12.65 5.41
N LYS A 27 0.85 12.70 6.63
CA LYS A 27 -0.14 13.71 7.04
C LYS A 27 0.53 15.01 7.45
N SER A 28 1.65 14.91 8.16
CA SER A 28 2.50 16.06 8.48
C SER A 28 3.95 15.62 8.60
N PHE A 29 4.83 16.32 7.89
CA PHE A 29 6.28 16.10 7.93
C PHE A 29 6.90 16.58 9.25
N GLU A 30 6.41 17.69 9.79
CA GLU A 30 6.89 18.30 11.03
C GLU A 30 6.58 17.39 12.23
N TYR A 31 5.33 16.95 12.35
CA TYR A 31 4.88 16.07 13.42
C TYR A 31 5.11 14.58 13.14
N ARG A 32 5.86 14.25 12.07
CA ARG A 32 6.20 12.88 11.66
C ARG A 32 5.01 11.91 11.64
N THR A 33 3.82 12.44 11.35
CA THR A 33 2.60 11.63 11.33
C THR A 33 2.45 11.05 9.93
N GLU A 34 2.70 9.76 9.81
CA GLU A 34 2.60 9.02 8.55
C GLU A 34 1.86 7.71 8.72
N ARG A 35 1.37 7.17 7.60
CA ARG A 35 0.77 5.85 7.52
C ARG A 35 1.39 5.11 6.34
N SER A 36 1.78 3.86 6.56
CA SER A 36 2.24 2.97 5.50
C SER A 36 1.06 2.17 4.97
N LEU A 37 0.81 2.26 3.67
CA LEU A 37 -0.19 1.46 2.97
C LEU A 37 0.56 0.51 2.04
N VAL A 38 0.41 -0.79 2.26
CA VAL A 38 0.95 -1.81 1.36
C VAL A 38 -0.18 -2.30 0.48
N LEU A 39 -0.01 -2.15 -0.83
CA LEU A 39 -0.92 -2.66 -1.85
C LEU A 39 -0.25 -3.82 -2.55
N HIS A 40 -0.87 -4.98 -2.49
CA HIS A 40 -0.44 -6.18 -3.21
C HIS A 40 -1.14 -6.28 -4.56
N ASP A 41 -0.52 -6.97 -5.51
CA ASP A 41 -1.10 -7.32 -6.81
C ASP A 41 -1.57 -6.11 -7.65
N ILE A 42 -0.79 -5.02 -7.64
CA ILE A 42 -1.09 -3.85 -8.47
C ILE A 42 -0.48 -4.03 -9.85
N ASN A 43 -1.32 -3.93 -10.87
CA ASN A 43 -0.89 -3.91 -12.27
C ASN A 43 -0.37 -2.52 -12.65
N LEU A 44 0.94 -2.40 -12.89
CA LEU A 44 1.57 -1.10 -13.15
C LEU A 44 1.27 -0.52 -14.54
N GLU A 45 0.71 -1.32 -15.45
CA GLU A 45 0.38 -0.88 -16.81
C GLU A 45 -1.01 -0.23 -16.87
N THR A 46 -1.92 -0.65 -15.99
CA THR A 46 -3.32 -0.21 -16.00
C THR A 46 -3.65 0.74 -14.86
N THR A 47 -2.96 0.61 -13.72
CA THR A 47 -3.31 1.37 -12.51
C THR A 47 -2.74 2.78 -12.56
N THR A 48 -3.61 3.78 -12.64
CA THR A 48 -3.20 5.18 -12.66
C THR A 48 -3.02 5.75 -11.26
N VAL A 49 -2.25 6.84 -11.14
CA VAL A 49 -2.06 7.59 -9.87
C VAL A 49 -3.40 8.02 -9.25
N GLY A 50 -4.41 8.29 -10.08
CA GLY A 50 -5.77 8.62 -9.61
C GLY A 50 -6.43 7.47 -8.85
N GLN A 51 -6.34 6.24 -9.39
CA GLN A 51 -6.87 5.06 -8.72
C GLN A 51 -6.12 4.73 -7.43
N LEU A 52 -4.80 4.89 -7.40
CA LEU A 52 -4.00 4.73 -6.18
C LEU A 52 -4.44 5.72 -5.09
N LYS A 53 -4.69 6.98 -5.46
CA LYS A 53 -5.23 7.99 -4.54
C LYS A 53 -6.62 7.62 -4.03
N GLN A 54 -7.46 7.04 -4.87
CA GLN A 54 -8.80 6.61 -4.49
C GLN A 54 -8.74 5.42 -3.51
N LEU A 55 -7.92 4.41 -3.80
CA LEU A 55 -7.68 3.27 -2.93
C LEU A 55 -7.17 3.73 -1.56
N ALA A 56 -6.19 4.64 -1.53
CA ALA A 56 -5.66 5.23 -0.31
C ALA A 56 -6.71 6.01 0.52
N ARG A 57 -7.70 6.62 -0.15
CA ARG A 57 -8.81 7.34 0.50
C ARG A 57 -9.89 6.38 1.03
N GLN A 58 -10.08 5.25 0.35
CA GLN A 58 -11.04 4.20 0.73
C GLN A 58 -10.51 3.31 1.85
N SER A 59 -9.19 3.12 1.93
CA SER A 59 -8.50 2.42 3.04
C SER A 59 -8.47 3.25 4.33
N LYS A 60 -9.56 3.97 4.65
CA LYS A 60 -9.78 4.45 6.01
C LYS A 60 -9.98 3.21 6.88
N PRO A 61 -9.26 3.08 8.00
CA PRO A 61 -9.52 1.98 8.91
C PRO A 61 -11.01 1.97 9.25
N SER A 62 -11.68 0.84 9.04
CA SER A 62 -13.01 0.61 9.59
C SER A 62 -12.91 0.97 11.07
N LEU A 63 -13.82 1.81 11.58
CA LEU A 63 -13.76 2.29 12.95
C LEU A 63 -13.57 1.08 13.88
N PRO A 64 -12.41 0.93 14.54
CA PRO A 64 -12.28 -0.09 15.54
C PRO A 64 -13.17 0.31 16.70
N ILE A 65 -13.59 -0.66 17.50
CA ILE A 65 -14.28 -0.49 18.79
C ILE A 65 -13.60 0.59 19.67
N PHE A 66 -12.30 0.85 19.46
CA PHE A 66 -11.54 1.95 20.03
C PHE A 66 -12.11 3.36 19.77
N PHE A 67 -12.68 3.64 18.59
CA PHE A 67 -13.35 4.92 18.32
C PHE A 67 -14.68 5.03 19.05
N PHE A 68 -15.40 3.91 19.22
CA PHE A 68 -16.67 3.86 19.95
C PHE A 68 -16.46 4.16 21.44
N LEU A 69 -15.45 3.57 22.08
CA LEU A 69 -15.13 3.83 23.49
C LEU A 69 -14.76 5.29 23.79
N ARG A 70 -14.20 6.01 22.82
CA ARG A 70 -13.86 7.44 22.99
C ARG A 70 -15.09 8.33 23.09
N THR A 71 -16.18 7.97 22.40
CA THR A 71 -17.39 8.81 22.33
C THR A 71 -18.30 8.62 23.56
N ILE A 72 -18.24 7.46 24.22
CA ILE A 72 -19.06 7.16 25.41
C ILE A 72 -18.43 7.64 26.72
N GLY A 73 -17.12 7.94 26.72
CA GLY A 73 -16.41 8.47 27.90
C GLY A 73 -16.54 9.98 28.10
N GLU A 74 -17.18 10.69 27.17
CA GLU A 74 -17.37 12.15 27.19
C GLU A 74 -18.85 12.54 27.37
N SER A 75 -19.72 11.61 27.79
CA SER A 75 -21.16 11.83 27.96
C SER A 75 -21.65 11.66 29.39
#